data_AF-A0A3S1HEB2-F1
#
_entry.id   AF-A0A3S1HEB2-F1
#
_cell.length_a   1.000
_cell.length_b   1.000
_cell.length_c   1.000
_cell.angle_alpha   90.00
_cell.angle_beta   90.00
_cell.angle_gamma   90.00
#
_symmetry.space_group_name_H-M   'P 1'
#
loop_
_entity.id
_entity.type
_entity.pdbx_description
1 polymer ?
#
loop_
_entity_poly.entity_id
_entity_poly.type
_entity_poly.pdbx_seq_one_letter_code
_entity_poly.pdbx_strand_id
1 'polypeptide(L)'
;PVLALAARDASEPSVAEAADSLAAKGAAVFVTSDKAKSAQHLPHVATGHPLTDPLALIVSFYGFVEAFARHRGLDPDTPPNLRKVTETI
;
A
#
# COMPACT_ATOMS: atom_id res chain seq x y z
N PRO A 1 -10.48 -6.18 2.64
CA PRO A 1 -9.68 -5.91 1.43
C PRO A 1 -8.20 -5.84 1.83
N VAL A 2 -7.29 -6.22 0.94
CA VAL A 2 -5.84 -6.22 1.17
C VAL A 2 -5.17 -5.36 0.10
N LEU A 3 -4.29 -4.46 0.52
CA LEU A 3 -3.40 -3.70 -0.36
C LEU A 3 -1.96 -4.17 -0.11
N ALA A 4 -1.33 -4.76 -1.11
CA ALA A 4 0.03 -5.25 -1.06
C ALA A 4 0.95 -4.32 -1.87
N LEU A 5 1.78 -3.54 -1.17
CA LEU A 5 2.76 -2.66 -1.78
C LEU A 5 4.09 -3.42 -1.92
N ALA A 6 4.39 -3.88 -3.13
CA ALA A 6 5.61 -4.60 -3.44
C ALA A 6 6.62 -3.66 -4.13
N ALA A 7 7.81 -3.51 -3.56
CA ALA A 7 8.95 -2.91 -4.26
C ALA A 7 9.61 -3.98 -5.14
N ARG A 8 10.24 -3.59 -6.26
CA ARG A 8 10.93 -4.53 -7.18
C ARG A 8 12.30 -4.95 -6.65
N ASP A 9 12.37 -5.28 -5.37
CA ASP A 9 13.55 -5.79 -4.69
C ASP A 9 13.50 -7.33 -4.55
N ALA A 10 14.41 -7.88 -3.75
CA ALA A 10 14.47 -9.32 -3.51
C ALA A 10 13.22 -9.91 -2.83
N SER A 11 12.39 -9.08 -2.18
CA SER A 11 11.17 -9.50 -1.50
C SER A 11 9.95 -9.56 -2.42
N GLU A 12 9.98 -8.91 -3.59
CA GLU A 12 8.86 -8.82 -4.52
C GLU A 12 8.17 -10.18 -4.80
N PRO A 13 8.90 -11.28 -5.09
CA PRO A 13 8.27 -12.57 -5.35
C PRO A 13 7.47 -13.09 -4.15
N SER A 14 7.98 -12.89 -2.93
CA SER A 14 7.31 -13.34 -1.70
C SER A 14 6.06 -12.51 -1.41
N VAL A 15 6.09 -11.21 -1.67
CA VAL A 15 4.90 -10.34 -1.53
C VAL A 15 3.83 -10.74 -2.56
N ALA A 16 4.21 -11.00 -3.81
CA ALA A 16 3.30 -11.45 -4.85
C ALA A 16 2.66 -12.82 -4.51
N GLU A 17 3.45 -13.77 -4.02
CA GLU A 17 2.94 -15.08 -3.57
C GLU A 17 1.95 -14.94 -2.40
N ALA A 18 2.27 -14.10 -1.41
CA ALA A 18 1.37 -13.83 -0.29
C ALA A 18 0.05 -13.18 -0.76
N ALA A 19 0.14 -12.23 -1.70
CA ALA A 19 -1.04 -11.59 -2.30
C ALA A 19 -1.91 -12.62 -3.03
N ASP A 20 -1.30 -13.49 -3.84
CA ASP A 20 -2.02 -14.53 -4.57
C ASP A 20 -2.67 -15.57 -3.64
N SER A 21 -1.98 -15.96 -2.56
CA SER A 21 -2.50 -16.88 -1.54
C SER A 21 -3.73 -16.32 -0.84
N LEU A 22 -3.76 -15.00 -0.57
CA LEU A 22 -4.92 -14.32 0.01
C LEU A 22 -6.06 -14.20 -1.01
N ALA A 23 -5.75 -13.87 -2.27
CA ALA A 23 -6.73 -13.80 -3.33
C ALA A 23 -7.39 -15.17 -3.59
N ALA A 24 -6.61 -16.25 -3.58
CA ALA A 24 -7.11 -17.62 -3.72
C ALA A 24 -8.06 -18.04 -2.59
N LYS A 25 -7.99 -17.39 -1.42
CA LYS A 25 -8.91 -17.58 -0.29
C LYS A 25 -10.16 -16.69 -0.38
N GLY A 26 -10.35 -15.97 -1.48
CA GLY A 26 -11.53 -15.12 -1.73
C GLY A 26 -11.42 -13.70 -1.18
N ALA A 27 -10.24 -13.27 -0.73
CA ALA A 27 -10.05 -11.87 -0.35
C ALA A 27 -9.97 -10.96 -1.60
N ALA A 28 -10.52 -9.75 -1.52
CA ALA A 28 -10.22 -8.70 -2.48
C ALA A 28 -8.80 -8.19 -2.23
N VAL A 29 -7.85 -8.54 -3.11
CA VAL A 29 -6.42 -8.22 -2.99
C VAL A 29 -5.98 -7.36 -4.18
N PHE A 30 -5.32 -6.25 -3.89
CA PHE A 30 -4.73 -5.34 -4.86
C PHE A 30 -3.22 -5.27 -4.62
N VAL A 31 -2.39 -5.33 -5.67
CA VAL A 31 -0.94 -5.45 -5.55
C VAL A 31 -0.18 -4.60 -6.56
N THR A 32 0.92 -3.97 -6.14
CA THR A 32 1.83 -3.22 -7.01
C THR A 32 3.00 -4.08 -7.49
N SER A 33 2.72 -5.19 -8.16
CA SER A 33 3.72 -6.05 -8.79
C SER A 33 3.12 -6.78 -9.98
N ASP A 34 3.91 -6.93 -11.03
CA ASP A 34 3.53 -7.69 -12.21
C ASP A 34 3.73 -9.21 -12.02
N LYS A 35 4.26 -9.64 -10.86
CA LYS A 35 4.54 -11.05 -10.54
C LYS A 35 3.33 -11.80 -9.98
N ALA A 36 2.29 -11.09 -9.53
CA ALA A 36 1.08 -11.72 -9.01
C ALA A 36 0.25 -12.33 -10.15
N LYS A 37 -0.49 -13.41 -9.86
CA LYS A 37 -1.28 -14.15 -10.84
C LYS A 37 -2.78 -14.03 -10.60
N SER A 38 -3.22 -13.98 -9.34
CA SER A 38 -4.63 -13.96 -8.95
C SER A 38 -5.03 -12.66 -8.27
N ALA A 39 -4.11 -11.98 -7.57
CA ALA A 39 -4.36 -10.65 -7.04
C ALA A 39 -4.50 -9.61 -8.16
N GLN A 40 -5.32 -8.57 -7.94
CA GLN A 40 -5.55 -7.51 -8.91
C GLN A 40 -4.35 -6.56 -8.98
N HIS A 41 -3.77 -6.40 -10.16
CA HIS A 41 -2.62 -5.52 -10.36
C HIS A 41 -3.03 -4.05 -10.30
N LEU A 42 -2.24 -3.26 -9.58
CA LEU A 42 -2.33 -1.81 -9.57
C LEU A 42 -1.21 -1.19 -10.41
N PRO A 43 -1.53 -0.14 -11.20
CA PRO A 43 -0.50 0.66 -11.86
C PRO A 43 0.46 1.24 -10.83
N HIS A 44 1.76 1.12 -11.09
CA HIS A 44 2.82 1.67 -10.24
C HIS A 44 4.02 2.08 -11.08
N VAL A 45 4.81 3.05 -10.58
CA VAL A 45 5.90 3.67 -11.35
C VAL A 45 7.24 3.03 -11.00
N ALA A 46 8.06 2.75 -12.02
CA ALA A 46 9.47 2.42 -11.88
C ALA A 46 10.33 3.66 -11.62
N THR A 47 11.09 3.65 -10.52
CA THR A 47 12.10 4.69 -10.28
C THR A 47 13.47 4.34 -10.90
N GLY A 48 13.61 3.10 -11.39
CA GLY A 48 14.86 2.57 -11.95
C GLY A 48 15.81 1.99 -10.90
N HIS A 49 15.46 2.01 -9.61
CA HIS A 49 16.27 1.39 -8.57
C HIS A 49 15.40 0.81 -7.43
N PRO A 50 15.61 -0.46 -7.00
CA PRO A 50 14.76 -1.09 -5.98
C PRO A 50 14.69 -0.31 -4.65
N LEU A 51 15.80 0.32 -4.22
CA LEU A 51 15.81 1.15 -3.00
C LEU A 51 14.92 2.40 -3.07
N THR A 52 14.63 2.93 -4.25
CA THR A 52 13.82 4.15 -4.40
C THR A 52 12.38 3.85 -4.78
N ASP A 53 12.06 2.62 -5.21
CA ASP A 53 10.70 2.20 -5.51
C ASP A 53 9.70 2.41 -4.36
N PRO A 54 10.02 2.10 -3.08
CA PRO A 54 9.10 2.38 -1.98
C PRO A 54 8.69 3.85 -1.88
N LEU A 55 9.55 4.79 -2.27
CA LEU A 55 9.25 6.22 -2.26
C LEU A 55 8.19 6.59 -3.30
N ALA A 56 8.21 5.97 -4.48
CA ALA A 56 7.16 6.18 -5.47
C ALA A 56 5.83 5.54 -5.04
N LEU A 57 5.88 4.36 -4.42
CA LEU A 57 4.69 3.66 -3.92
C LEU A 57 3.98 4.43 -2.79
N ILE A 58 4.74 5.02 -1.86
CA ILE A 58 4.14 5.69 -0.70
C ILE A 58 3.40 6.98 -1.10
N VAL A 59 3.83 7.65 -2.18
CA VAL A 59 3.18 8.88 -2.66
C VAL A 59 1.74 8.62 -3.11
N SER A 60 1.51 7.59 -3.94
CA SER A 60 0.15 7.25 -4.38
C SER A 60 -0.68 6.69 -3.23
N PHE A 61 -0.06 5.95 -2.30
CA PHE A 61 -0.72 5.48 -1.08
C PHE A 61 -1.24 6.64 -0.21
N TYR A 62 -0.45 7.69 0.03
CA TYR A 62 -0.90 8.84 0.83
C TYR A 62 -2.06 9.58 0.17
N GLY A 63 -2.03 9.77 -1.14
CA GLY A 63 -3.18 10.33 -1.88
C GLY A 63 -4.43 9.46 -1.76
N PHE A 64 -4.28 8.14 -1.84
CA PHE A 64 -5.39 7.19 -1.66
C PHE A 64 -5.96 7.23 -0.23
N VAL A 65 -5.13 7.13 0.80
CA VAL A 65 -5.60 7.04 2.19
C VAL A 65 -6.23 8.35 2.66
N GLU A 66 -5.73 9.50 2.20
CA GLU A 66 -6.35 10.81 2.43
C GLU A 66 -7.76 10.84 1.84
N ALA A 67 -7.89 10.55 0.53
CA ALA A 67 -9.18 10.55 -0.15
C ALA A 67 -10.15 9.56 0.49
N PHE A 68 -9.65 8.38 0.89
CA PHE A 68 -10.44 7.35 1.57
C PHE A 68 -10.92 7.80 2.96
N ALA A 69 -10.06 8.43 3.77
CA ALA A 69 -10.43 8.96 5.07
C ALA A 69 -11.53 10.02 4.93
N ARG A 70 -11.35 10.98 4.02
CA ARG A 70 -12.34 12.04 3.73
C ARG A 70 -13.66 11.45 3.23
N HIS A 71 -13.61 10.43 2.36
CA HIS A 71 -14.82 9.72 1.89
C HIS A 71 -15.60 9.04 3.04
N ARG A 72 -14.90 8.64 4.11
CA ARG A 72 -15.51 8.10 5.32
C ARG A 72 -15.95 9.16 6.33
N GLY A 73 -15.83 10.44 6.01
CA GLY A 73 -16.15 11.56 6.92
C GLY A 73 -15.12 11.76 8.03
N LEU A 74 -13.90 11.24 7.86
CA LEU A 74 -12.79 11.42 8.80
C LEU A 74 -11.88 12.57 8.34
N ASP A 75 -11.31 13.29 9.30
CA ASP A 75 -10.27 14.28 9.05
C ASP A 75 -8.88 13.66 9.25
N PRO A 76 -8.09 13.43 8.18
CA PRO A 76 -6.75 12.87 8.30
C PRO A 76 -5.76 13.80 9.02
N ASP A 77 -6.03 15.10 9.07
CA ASP A 77 -5.21 16.09 9.80
C ASP A 77 -5.53 16.13 11.30
N THR A 78 -6.70 15.62 11.69
CA THR A 78 -7.18 15.55 13.08
C THR A 78 -7.62 14.12 13.44
N PRO A 79 -6.69 13.13 13.40
CA PRO A 79 -7.04 11.74 13.65
C PRO A 79 -7.49 11.52 15.10
N PRO A 80 -8.51 10.67 15.33
CA PRO A 80 -8.94 10.34 16.69
C PRO A 80 -7.81 9.61 17.43
N ASN A 81 -7.65 9.94 18.71
CA ASN A 81 -6.67 9.32 19.62
C ASN A 81 -5.19 9.57 19.29
N LEU A 82 -4.87 10.50 18.38
CA LEU A 82 -3.50 10.94 18.13
C LEU A 82 -3.37 12.43 18.46
N ARG A 83 -2.28 12.83 19.13
CA ARG A 83 -1.85 14.23 19.18
C ARG A 83 -0.67 14.38 18.23
N LYS A 84 -0.68 15.45 17.42
CA LYS A 84 0.36 15.75 16.42
C LYS A 84 1.77 15.86 17.02
N VAL A 85 1.86 16.12 18.33
CA VAL A 85 3.11 16.09 19.10
C VAL A 85 2.91 15.16 20.28
N THR A 86 3.76 14.14 20.42
CA THR A 86 3.92 13.43 21.68
C THR A 86 4.63 14.40 22.63
N GLU A 87 3.88 15.00 23.55
CA GLU A 87 4.44 15.87 24.58
C GLU A 87 5.14 14.98 25.63
N THR A 88 6.47 15.03 25.70
CA THR A 88 7.20 14.48 26.84
C THR A 88 7.12 15.52 27.96
N ILE A 89 6.30 15.25 28.99
CA ILE A 89 6.18 16.07 30.21
C ILE A 89 7.39 15.83 31.11
#